data_AF-A0A661S0A9-F1
#
_entry.id   AF-A0A661S0A9-F1
#
_cell.length_a   1.000
_cell.length_b   1.000
_cell.length_c   1.000
_cell.angle_alpha   90.00
_cell.angle_beta   90.00
_cell.angle_gamma   90.00
#
_symmetry.space_group_name_H-M   'P 1'
#
loop_
_entity.id
_entity.type
_entity.pdbx_description
1 polymer ?
#
loop_
_entity_poly.entity_id
_entity_poly.type
_entity_poly.pdbx_seq_one_letter_code
_entity_poly.pdbx_strand_id
1 'polypeptide(L)'
;RGEFVGLSGGADFYAADIETLREEGRISLRVFLDMCGEEDINPYKEYSGRFDVGIPPELHAEIAARAAAEGKSLNQCVTDMLDEVIQCQQMTI
;
A
#
# COMPACT_ATOMS: atom_id res chain seq x y z
N ARG A 1 -18.17 12.40 -3.40
CA ARG A 1 -17.29 11.44 -4.11
C ARG A 1 -16.87 10.39 -3.12
N GLY A 2 -16.92 9.12 -3.49
CA GLY A 2 -16.26 8.03 -2.79
C GLY A 2 -15.18 7.40 -3.68
N GLU A 3 -14.21 6.77 -3.04
CA GLU A 3 -13.09 6.09 -3.68
C GLU A 3 -12.81 4.82 -2.87
N PHE A 4 -12.52 3.72 -3.57
CA PHE A 4 -12.11 2.48 -2.94
C PHE A 4 -10.59 2.44 -2.79
N VAL A 5 -10.12 2.14 -1.58
CA VAL A 5 -8.70 1.88 -1.31
C VAL A 5 -8.40 0.40 -1.51
N GLY A 6 -7.21 0.10 -2.03
CA GLY A 6 -6.74 -1.28 -2.19
C GLY A 6 -7.21 -2.00 -3.45
N LEU A 7 -7.90 -1.32 -4.39
CA LEU A 7 -8.15 -1.86 -5.73
C LEU A 7 -6.97 -1.62 -6.67
N SER A 8 -6.81 -2.48 -7.67
CA SER A 8 -5.80 -2.35 -8.73
C SER A 8 -6.11 -1.22 -9.72
N GLY A 9 -7.37 -0.76 -9.77
CA GLY A 9 -7.82 0.38 -10.58
C GLY A 9 -8.76 1.31 -9.79
N GLY A 10 -9.12 2.43 -10.42
CA GLY A 10 -10.04 3.40 -9.83
C GLY A 10 -11.50 3.00 -10.06
N ALA A 11 -12.25 2.83 -8.98
CA ALA A 11 -13.71 2.67 -9.01
C ALA A 11 -14.36 3.86 -8.28
N ASP A 12 -14.06 5.08 -8.73
CA ASP A 12 -14.62 6.30 -8.16
C ASP A 12 -16.13 6.41 -8.42
N PHE A 13 -16.86 6.99 -7.47
CA PHE A 13 -18.30 7.19 -7.58
C PHE A 13 -18.75 8.51 -6.95
N TYR A 14 -19.88 9.02 -7.42
CA TYR A 14 -20.40 10.33 -7.06
C TYR A 14 -21.90 10.26 -6.84
N ALA A 15 -22.39 10.95 -5.82
CA ALA A 15 -23.81 11.10 -5.55
C ALA A 15 -24.04 12.41 -4.77
N ALA A 16 -25.29 12.85 -4.71
CA ALA A 16 -25.69 14.10 -4.07
C ALA A 16 -25.86 14.00 -2.54
N ASP A 17 -26.07 12.79 -2.02
CA ASP A 17 -26.31 12.50 -0.60
C ASP A 17 -25.66 11.18 -0.18
N ILE A 18 -25.59 10.93 1.13
CA ILE A 18 -24.85 9.79 1.71
C ILE A 18 -25.50 8.44 1.38
N GLU A 19 -26.83 8.37 1.32
CA GLU A 19 -27.54 7.11 1.06
C GLU A 19 -27.31 6.69 -0.39
N THR A 20 -27.52 7.62 -1.32
CA THR A 20 -27.24 7.42 -2.74
C THR A 20 -25.75 7.17 -2.98
N LEU A 21 -24.85 7.81 -2.22
CA LEU A 21 -23.40 7.57 -2.33
C LEU A 21 -23.03 6.12 -2.02
N ARG A 22 -23.68 5.48 -1.03
CA ARG A 22 -23.42 4.07 -0.69
C ARG A 22 -23.90 3.13 -1.78
N GLU A 23 -25.08 3.38 -2.35
CA GLU A 23 -25.61 2.55 -3.43
C GLU A 23 -24.76 2.70 -4.70
N GLU A 24 -24.39 3.93 -5.08
CA GLU A 24 -23.49 4.19 -6.20
C GLU A 24 -22.11 3.53 -5.98
N GLY A 25 -21.60 3.53 -4.76
CA GLY A 25 -20.40 2.77 -4.41
C GLY A 25 -20.54 1.28 -4.63
N ARG A 26 -21.65 0.68 -4.19
CA ARG A 26 -21.94 -0.76 -4.36
C ARG A 26 -22.09 -1.15 -5.84
N ILE A 27 -22.67 -0.27 -6.66
CA ILE A 27 -22.81 -0.47 -8.10
C ILE A 27 -21.43 -0.37 -8.76
N SER A 28 -20.69 0.71 -8.49
CA SER A 28 -19.35 0.94 -9.06
C SER A 28 -18.38 -0.19 -8.74
N LEU A 29 -18.36 -0.66 -7.48
CA LEU A 29 -17.52 -1.79 -7.07
C LEU A 29 -17.88 -3.08 -7.82
N ARG A 30 -19.18 -3.38 -7.97
CA ARG A 30 -19.61 -4.59 -8.67
C ARG A 30 -19.18 -4.56 -10.13
N VAL A 31 -19.44 -3.45 -10.82
CA VAL A 31 -19.04 -3.28 -12.22
C VAL A 31 -17.53 -3.45 -12.38
N PHE A 32 -16.73 -2.88 -11.47
CA PHE A 32 -15.28 -3.05 -11.48
C PHE A 32 -14.86 -4.51 -11.30
N LEU A 33 -15.43 -5.22 -10.33
CA LEU A 33 -15.11 -6.64 -10.08
C LEU A 33 -15.55 -7.56 -11.22
N ASP A 34 -16.72 -7.31 -11.81
CA ASP A 34 -17.22 -8.06 -12.96
C ASP A 34 -16.26 -7.89 -14.16
N MET A 35 -15.83 -6.67 -14.46
CA MET A 35 -14.83 -6.39 -15.50
C MET A 35 -13.50 -7.08 -15.22
N CYS A 36 -13.00 -7.04 -13.98
CA CYS A 36 -11.79 -7.76 -13.61
C CYS A 36 -11.92 -9.28 -13.83
N GLY A 37 -13.10 -9.85 -13.54
CA GLY A 37 -13.38 -11.27 -13.78
C GLY A 37 -13.47 -11.64 -15.26
N GLU A 38 -14.01 -10.77 -16.11
CA GLU A 38 -14.08 -10.96 -17.56
C GLU A 38 -12.70 -10.96 -18.23
N GLU A 39 -11.78 -10.13 -17.73
CA GLU A 39 -10.44 -9.94 -18.28
C GLU A 39 -9.34 -10.78 -17.58
N ASP A 40 -9.71 -11.62 -16.60
CA ASP A 40 -8.79 -12.40 -15.74
C ASP A 40 -7.72 -11.54 -15.03
N ILE A 41 -8.14 -10.36 -14.56
CA ILE A 41 -7.29 -9.38 -13.86
C ILE A 41 -7.53 -9.47 -12.35
N ASN A 42 -6.46 -9.39 -11.55
CA ASN A 42 -6.58 -9.26 -10.10
C ASN A 42 -7.20 -7.88 -9.73
N PRO A 43 -8.38 -7.83 -9.08
CA PRO A 43 -9.03 -6.57 -8.75
C PRO A 43 -8.36 -5.81 -7.59
N TYR A 44 -7.44 -6.44 -6.86
CA TYR A 44 -6.78 -5.85 -5.71
C TYR A 44 -5.40 -5.31 -6.06
N LYS A 45 -5.01 -4.23 -5.39
CA LYS A 45 -3.67 -3.66 -5.50
C LYS A 45 -2.66 -4.70 -5.07
N GLU A 46 -1.74 -5.01 -5.97
CA GLU A 46 -0.59 -5.85 -5.68
C GLU A 46 0.58 -4.99 -5.20
N TYR A 47 1.28 -5.48 -4.18
CA TYR A 47 2.48 -4.85 -3.67
C TYR A 47 3.67 -5.71 -4.08
N SER A 48 4.51 -5.19 -4.96
CA SER A 48 5.65 -5.93 -5.53
C SER A 48 6.75 -6.27 -4.51
N GLY A 49 6.68 -5.69 -3.30
CA GLY A 49 7.76 -5.75 -2.31
C GLY A 49 9.00 -4.93 -2.67
N ARG A 50 9.03 -4.31 -3.87
CA ARG A 50 10.12 -3.45 -4.31
C ARG A 50 9.88 -2.03 -3.81
N PHE A 51 10.83 -1.53 -3.03
CA PHE A 51 10.76 -0.20 -2.43
C PHE A 51 12.04 0.58 -2.76
N ASP A 52 12.03 1.30 -3.88
CA ASP A 52 13.12 2.18 -4.27
C ASP A 52 12.92 3.56 -3.61
N VAL A 53 13.78 3.90 -2.65
CA VAL A 53 13.73 5.19 -1.94
C VAL A 53 15.01 5.98 -2.16
N GLY A 54 14.87 7.26 -2.50
CA GLY A 54 15.98 8.20 -2.51
C GLY A 54 16.21 8.77 -1.12
N ILE A 55 17.39 8.57 -0.55
CA ILE A 55 17.78 9.11 0.76
C ILE A 55 19.09 9.89 0.65
N PRO A 56 19.34 10.86 1.56
CA PRO A 56 20.61 11.58 1.58
C PRO A 56 21.82 10.64 1.71
N PRO A 57 22.96 10.94 1.06
CA PRO A 57 24.14 10.08 1.08
C PRO A 57 24.66 9.76 2.49
N GLU A 58 24.59 10.73 3.40
CA GLU A 58 24.99 10.58 4.79
C GLU A 58 24.15 9.52 5.52
N LEU A 59 22.83 9.56 5.34
CA LEU A 59 21.92 8.59 5.93
C LEU A 59 22.13 7.19 5.32
N HIS A 60 22.34 7.12 4.00
CA HIS A 60 22.68 5.86 3.34
C HIS A 60 23.96 5.25 3.91
N ALA A 61 25.00 6.05 4.16
CA ALA A 61 26.26 5.58 4.74
C ALA A 61 26.07 5.04 6.16
N GLU A 62 25.27 5.70 7.00
CA GLU A 62 24.97 5.23 8.35
C GLU A 62 24.21 3.89 8.35
N ILE A 63 23.19 3.76 7.51
CA ILE A 63 22.43 2.51 7.39
C ILE A 63 23.33 1.38 6.86
N ALA A 64 24.19 1.66 5.87
CA ALA A 64 25.13 0.68 5.34
C ALA A 64 26.14 0.22 6.40
N ALA A 65 26.67 1.15 7.20
CA ALA A 65 27.59 0.82 8.30
C ALA A 65 26.92 -0.05 9.36
N ARG A 66 25.67 0.28 9.73
CA ARG A 66 24.87 -0.50 10.68
C ARG A 66 24.59 -1.91 10.13
N ALA A 67 24.16 -2.02 8.89
CA ALA A 67 23.90 -3.31 8.24
C ALA A 67 25.15 -4.20 8.25
N ALA A 68 26.31 -3.63 7.92
CA ALA A 68 27.59 -4.35 7.95
C ALA A 68 27.97 -4.82 9.36
N ALA A 69 27.78 -3.98 10.38
CA ALA A 69 28.04 -4.34 11.79
C ALA A 69 27.14 -5.48 12.28
N GLU A 70 25.91 -5.56 11.78
CA GLU A 70 24.94 -6.61 12.11
C GLU A 70 25.06 -7.85 11.20
N GLY A 71 25.95 -7.85 10.19
CA GLY A 71 26.08 -8.93 9.21
C GLY A 71 24.86 -9.09 8.29
N LYS A 72 24.09 -8.02 8.10
CA LYS A 72 22.84 -7.98 7.33
C LYS A 72 23.06 -7.31 5.97
N SER A 73 22.19 -7.62 5.01
CA SER A 73 22.08 -6.80 3.80
C SER A 73 21.45 -5.44 4.15
N LEU A 74 21.71 -4.43 3.32
CA LEU A 74 21.10 -3.11 3.47
C LEU A 74 19.56 -3.22 3.49
N ASN A 75 19.00 -3.99 2.55
CA ASN A 75 17.55 -4.21 2.47
C ASN A 75 17.02 -4.85 3.75
N GLN A 76 17.68 -5.88 4.28
CA GLN A 76 17.24 -6.52 5.52
C GLN A 76 17.26 -5.54 6.70
N CYS A 77 18.34 -4.76 6.84
CA CYS A 77 18.44 -3.75 7.88
C CYS A 77 17.32 -2.71 7.78
N VAL A 78 16.99 -2.24 6.58
CA VAL A 78 15.88 -1.32 6.33
C VAL A 78 14.54 -1.97 6.65
N THR A 79 14.30 -3.21 6.20
CA THR A 79 13.05 -3.93 6.47
C THR A 79 12.84 -4.15 7.97
N ASP A 80 13.87 -4.54 8.72
CA ASP A 80 13.78 -4.72 10.18
C ASP A 80 13.39 -3.42 10.87
N MET A 81 14.05 -2.30 10.51
CA MET A 81 13.73 -0.98 11.08
C MET A 81 12.29 -0.54 10.76
N LEU A 82 11.80 -0.81 9.54
CA LEU A 82 10.44 -0.49 9.16
C LEU A 82 9.41 -1.36 9.90
N ASP A 83 9.69 -2.65 10.09
CA ASP A 83 8.82 -3.58 10.82
C ASP A 83 8.72 -3.19 12.30
N GLU A 84 9.85 -2.85 12.94
CA GLU A 84 9.87 -2.32 14.32
C GLU A 84 8.97 -1.08 14.47
N VAL A 85 9.02 -0.13 13.53
CA VAL A 85 8.20 1.09 13.58
C VAL A 85 6.71 0.76 13.46
N ILE A 86 6.33 -0.12 12.53
CA ILE A 86 4.92 -0.47 12.28
C ILE A 86 4.35 -1.27 13.47
N GLN A 87 5.11 -2.22 14.01
CA GLN A 87 4.67 -3.03 15.15
C GLN A 87 4.59 -2.19 16.43
N CYS A 88 5.52 -1.25 16.64
CA CYS A 88 5.48 -0.35 17.79
C CYS A 88 4.25 0.58 17.76
N GLN A 89 3.81 1.02 16.57
CA GLN A 89 2.59 1.82 16.42
C GLN A 89 1.30 1.06 16.70
N GLN A 90 1.24 -0.26 16.47
CA GLN A 90 0.05 -1.07 16.76
C GLN A 90 -0.19 -1.30 18.26
N MET A 91 0.81 -1.04 19.11
CA MET A 91 0.74 -1.24 20.55
C MET A 91 0.27 0.00 21.34
N THR A 92 -0.04 1.11 20.66
CA THR A 92 -0.63 2.30 21.28
C THR A 92 -2.12 2.35 20.94
N ILE A 93 -2.94 1.67 21.75
CA ILE A 93 -4.41 1.80 21.76
C ILE A 93 -4.80 2.85 22.80
#